data_AF-A0A2W4IJH2-F1
#
_entry.id   AF-A0A2W4IJH2-F1
#
_cell.length_a   1.000
_cell.length_b   1.000
_cell.length_c   1.000
_cell.angle_alpha   90.00
_cell.angle_beta   90.00
_cell.angle_gamma   90.00
#
_symmetry.space_group_name_H-M   'P 1'
#
loop_
_entity.id
_entity.type
_entity.pdbx_description
1 polymer ?
#
loop_
_entity_poly.entity_id
_entity_poly.type
_entity_poly.pdbx_seq_one_letter_code
_entity_poly.pdbx_strand_id
1 'polypeptide(L)'
;MKLYLTPKKTELFIKSSVWNSIVEVFLDKKQIDVSNFLISVKISGKKIFIKTNKPIFNSEAILLEQEIISLLKTKIEKINLEDFDFKLKYL
;
A
#
# COMPACT_ATOMS: atom_id res chain seq x y z
N MET A 1 -11.22 -15.67 11.28
CA MET A 1 -10.37 -15.51 12.49
C MET A 1 -9.56 -14.24 12.32
N LYS A 2 -9.79 -13.21 13.15
CA LYS A 2 -9.02 -11.96 13.07
C LYS A 2 -7.69 -12.11 13.81
N LEU A 3 -6.60 -11.63 13.22
CA LEU A 3 -5.28 -11.69 13.83
C LEU A 3 -5.05 -10.48 14.74
N TYR A 4 -4.56 -10.74 15.94
CA TYR A 4 -4.06 -9.72 16.86
C TYR A 4 -2.54 -9.66 16.74
N LEU A 5 -2.03 -8.50 16.33
CA LEU A 5 -0.61 -8.29 16.08
C LEU A 5 -0.04 -7.28 17.08
N THR A 6 1.22 -7.45 17.44
CA THR A 6 1.96 -6.42 18.18
C THR A 6 2.12 -5.16 17.31
N PRO A 7 2.30 -3.96 17.89
CA PRO A 7 2.41 -2.73 17.10
C PRO A 7 3.46 -2.80 15.97
N LYS A 8 4.63 -3.40 16.25
CA LYS A 8 5.69 -3.60 15.26
C LYS A 8 5.29 -4.57 14.14
N LYS A 9 4.58 -5.66 14.47
CA LYS A 9 4.07 -6.60 13.47
C LYS A 9 2.94 -5.99 12.65
N THR A 10 2.10 -5.18 13.27
CA THR A 10 1.06 -4.41 12.59
C THR A 10 1.66 -3.44 11.57
N GLU A 11 2.67 -2.68 11.97
CA GLU A 11 3.37 -1.76 11.06
C GLU A 11 3.97 -2.50 9.86
N LEU A 12 4.65 -3.63 10.11
CA LEU A 12 5.22 -4.47 9.06
C LEU A 12 4.14 -5.01 8.11
N PHE A 13 3.03 -5.48 8.68
CA PHE A 13 1.89 -5.99 7.90
C PHE A 13 1.32 -4.91 6.99
N ILE A 14 1.08 -3.69 7.49
CA ILE A 14 0.57 -2.58 6.69
C ILE A 14 1.56 -2.24 5.56
N LYS A 15 2.86 -2.14 5.86
CA LYS A 15 3.89 -1.86 4.84
C LYS A 15 3.89 -2.91 3.73
N SER A 16 3.88 -4.19 4.09
CA SER A 16 3.82 -5.29 3.12
C SER A 16 2.52 -5.31 2.32
N SER A 17 1.39 -4.96 2.97
CA SER A 17 0.09 -4.90 2.31
C SER A 17 0.02 -3.77 1.30
N VAL A 18 0.56 -2.59 1.64
CA VAL A 18 0.67 -1.46 0.70
C VAL A 18 1.51 -1.86 -0.50
N TRP A 19 2.71 -2.41 -0.26
CA TRP A 19 3.61 -2.84 -1.34
C TRP A 19 2.94 -3.81 -2.30
N ASN A 20 2.37 -4.89 -1.76
CA ASN A 20 1.74 -5.93 -2.57
C ASN A 20 0.50 -5.41 -3.30
N SER A 21 -0.29 -4.54 -2.68
CA SER A 21 -1.49 -3.98 -3.33
C SER A 21 -1.13 -3.11 -4.53
N ILE A 22 -0.06 -2.32 -4.43
CA ILE A 22 0.44 -1.54 -5.56
C ILE A 22 0.89 -2.47 -6.69
N VAL A 23 1.73 -3.46 -6.38
CA VAL A 23 2.23 -4.40 -7.39
C VAL A 23 1.09 -5.16 -8.07
N GLU A 24 0.14 -5.70 -7.29
CA GLU A 24 -1.01 -6.46 -7.80
C GLU A 24 -1.90 -5.60 -8.71
N VAL A 25 -2.21 -4.35 -8.32
CA VAL A 25 -3.04 -3.46 -9.15
C VAL A 25 -2.36 -3.11 -10.47
N PHE A 26 -1.05 -2.85 -10.47
CA PHE A 26 -0.32 -2.57 -11.70
C PHE A 26 -0.19 -3.79 -12.61
N LEU A 27 0.01 -4.98 -12.02
CA LEU A 27 -0.01 -6.23 -12.78
C LEU A 27 -1.37 -6.47 -13.43
N ASP A 28 -2.46 -6.29 -12.68
CA ASP A 28 -3.83 -6.50 -13.18
C ASP A 28 -4.24 -5.47 -14.24
N LYS A 29 -4.04 -4.17 -13.97
CA LYS A 29 -4.57 -3.07 -14.81
C LYS A 29 -3.68 -2.69 -15.97
N LYS A 30 -2.37 -2.87 -15.83
CA LYS A 30 -1.38 -2.37 -16.79
C LYS A 30 -0.48 -3.47 -17.33
N GLN A 31 -0.55 -4.70 -16.81
CA GLN A 31 0.33 -5.82 -17.17
C GLN A 31 1.82 -5.49 -16.98
N ILE A 32 2.13 -4.67 -15.99
CA ILE A 32 3.50 -4.22 -15.69
C ILE A 32 3.84 -4.59 -14.25
N ASP A 33 4.96 -5.29 -14.07
CA ASP A 33 5.56 -5.47 -12.75
C ASP A 33 6.32 -4.21 -12.34
N VAL A 34 5.85 -3.56 -11.29
CA VAL A 34 6.40 -2.31 -10.74
C VAL A 34 7.20 -2.53 -9.45
N SER A 35 7.44 -3.79 -9.06
CA SER A 35 8.18 -4.13 -7.83
C SER A 35 9.54 -3.45 -7.77
N ASN A 36 10.25 -3.37 -8.91
CA ASN A 36 11.55 -2.72 -9.02
C ASN A 36 11.51 -1.18 -8.99
N PHE A 37 10.31 -0.58 -9.06
CA PHE A 37 10.13 0.86 -9.02
C PHE A 37 9.81 1.39 -7.62
N LEU A 38 9.31 0.51 -6.74
CA LEU A 38 9.09 0.80 -5.34
C LEU A 38 10.42 0.76 -4.58
N ILE A 39 10.71 1.81 -3.81
CA ILE A 39 11.93 1.87 -2.96
C ILE A 39 11.57 1.59 -1.50
N SER A 40 10.54 2.26 -0.97
CA SER A 40 10.19 2.11 0.44
C SER A 40 8.77 2.54 0.75
N VAL A 41 8.16 1.88 1.75
CA VAL A 41 6.90 2.30 2.37
C VAL A 41 7.16 2.73 3.81
N LYS A 42 6.82 3.98 4.15
CA LYS A 42 6.93 4.53 5.51
C LYS A 42 5.55 4.93 6.02
N ILE A 43 5.28 4.64 7.28
CA ILE A 43 4.03 5.01 7.95
C ILE A 43 4.36 6.12 8.94
N SER A 44 3.61 7.22 8.87
CA SER A 44 3.77 8.35 9.79
C SER A 44 2.39 8.92 10.12
N GLY A 45 1.87 8.55 11.29
CA GLY A 45 0.48 8.80 11.66
C GLY A 45 -0.48 8.18 10.63
N LYS A 46 -1.41 8.98 10.12
CA LYS A 46 -2.38 8.56 9.07
C LYS A 46 -1.84 8.65 7.64
N LYS A 47 -0.55 8.92 7.43
CA LYS A 47 0.04 9.04 6.09
C LYS A 47 0.96 7.86 5.81
N ILE A 48 0.79 7.27 4.62
CA ILE A 48 1.65 6.23 4.08
C ILE A 48 2.44 6.85 2.94
N PHE A 49 3.74 6.99 3.14
CA PHE A 49 4.66 7.53 2.15
C PHE A 49 5.27 6.39 1.36
N ILE A 50 5.09 6.42 0.05
CA ILE A 50 5.61 5.45 -0.91
C ILE A 50 6.67 6.17 -1.72
N LYS A 51 7.93 5.81 -1.50
CA LYS A 51 9.06 6.35 -2.25
C LYS A 51 9.31 5.48 -3.47
N THR A 52 9.48 6.09 -4.63
CA THR A 52 9.70 5.39 -5.90
C THR A 52 10.96 5.92 -6.58
N ASN A 53 11.51 5.15 -7.52
CA ASN A 53 12.69 5.58 -8.30
C ASN A 53 12.32 6.16 -9.68
N LYS A 54 11.02 6.28 -9.99
CA LYS A 54 10.52 6.73 -11.29
C LYS A 54 9.38 7.73 -11.11
N PRO A 55 9.57 9.02 -11.44
CA PRO A 55 8.51 10.02 -11.32
C PRO A 55 7.23 9.68 -12.09
N ILE A 56 7.35 9.09 -13.28
CA ILE A 56 6.19 8.69 -14.09
C ILE A 56 5.31 7.65 -13.38
N PHE A 57 5.93 6.78 -12.58
CA PHE A 57 5.21 5.78 -11.80
C PHE A 57 4.35 6.44 -10.70
N ASN A 58 4.80 7.55 -10.10
CA ASN A 58 4.01 8.29 -9.13
C ASN A 58 2.72 8.81 -9.76
N SER A 59 2.79 9.34 -10.98
CA SER A 59 1.61 9.82 -11.72
C SER A 59 0.63 8.68 -12.01
N GLU A 60 1.11 7.53 -12.50
CA GLU A 60 0.26 6.36 -12.74
C GLU A 60 -0.36 5.80 -11.46
N ALA A 61 0.40 5.80 -10.35
CA ALA A 61 -0.09 5.28 -9.08
C ALA A 61 -1.17 6.18 -8.46
N ILE A 62 -1.13 7.49 -8.73
CA ILE A 62 -2.21 8.42 -8.37
C ILE A 62 -3.50 8.10 -9.16
N LEU A 63 -3.37 7.75 -10.45
CA LEU A 63 -4.53 7.37 -11.27
C LEU A 63 -5.19 6.07 -10.82
N LEU A 64 -4.41 5.16 -10.25
CA LEU A 64 -4.87 3.85 -9.73
C LEU A 64 -5.09 3.87 -8.20
N GLU A 65 -5.10 5.04 -7.57
CA GLU A 65 -5.09 5.17 -6.12
C GLU A 65 -6.34 4.55 -5.47
N GLN A 66 -7.51 4.69 -6.11
CA GLN A 66 -8.76 4.15 -5.57
C GLN A 66 -8.75 2.62 -5.53
N GLU A 67 -8.26 1.97 -6.59
CA GLU A 67 -8.10 0.52 -6.67
C GLU A 67 -7.10 0.01 -5.64
N ILE A 68 -5.96 0.72 -5.49
CA ILE A 68 -4.94 0.38 -4.49
C ILE A 68 -5.52 0.49 -3.08
N ILE A 69 -6.25 1.57 -2.76
CA ILE A 69 -6.89 1.75 -1.46
C ILE A 69 -7.93 0.66 -1.20
N SER A 70 -8.75 0.34 -2.20
CA SER A 70 -9.78 -0.70 -2.09
C SER A 70 -9.18 -2.05 -1.73
N LEU A 71 -8.17 -2.48 -2.49
CA LEU A 71 -7.48 -3.75 -2.26
C LEU A 71 -6.76 -3.76 -0.90
N LEU A 72 -6.14 -2.64 -0.54
CA LEU A 72 -5.45 -2.49 0.73
C LEU A 72 -6.42 -2.60 1.92
N LYS A 73 -7.61 -1.99 1.84
CA LYS A 73 -8.65 -2.12 2.87
C LYS A 73 -9.05 -3.58 3.06
N THR A 74 -9.32 -4.33 1.99
CA THR A 74 -9.63 -5.76 2.07
C THR A 74 -8.51 -6.59 2.73
N LYS A 75 -7.24 -6.21 2.52
CA LYS A 75 -6.11 -6.87 3.20
C LYS A 75 -6.03 -6.51 4.68
N ILE A 76 -6.31 -5.25 5.03
CA ILE A 76 -6.27 -4.76 6.41
C ILE A 76 -7.45 -5.27 7.23
N GLU A 77 -8.63 -5.48 6.65
CA GLU A 77 -9.80 -6.09 7.31
C GLU A 77 -9.52 -7.50 7.87
N LYS A 78 -8.51 -8.21 7.34
CA LYS A 78 -8.07 -9.52 7.85
C LYS A 78 -7.44 -9.43 9.23
N ILE A 79 -6.96 -8.24 9.61
CA ILE A 79 -6.45 -7.94 10.95
C ILE A 79 -7.44 -7.01 11.65
N ASN A 80 -7.42 -6.98 12.99
CA ASN A 80 -8.42 -6.23 13.76
C ASN A 80 -8.13 -4.70 13.75
N LEU A 81 -8.20 -4.07 12.57
CA LEU A 81 -7.93 -2.65 12.29
C LEU A 81 -9.10 -2.00 11.54
N GLU A 82 -10.30 -2.09 12.11
CA GLU A 82 -11.54 -1.62 11.47
C GLU A 82 -11.56 -0.11 11.18
N ASP A 83 -10.73 0.68 11.89
CA ASP A 83 -10.69 2.15 11.78
C ASP A 83 -9.39 2.71 11.19
N PHE A 84 -8.65 1.91 10.41
CA PHE A 84 -7.40 2.40 9.81
C PHE A 84 -7.69 3.35 8.63
N ASP A 85 -7.86 4.63 8.95
CA ASP A 85 -7.97 5.74 8.02
C ASP A 85 -6.56 6.24 7.62
N PHE A 86 -6.24 6.14 6.33
CA PHE A 86 -4.92 6.49 5.79
C PHE A 86 -5.00 7.27 4.48
N LYS A 87 -3.94 8.03 4.20
CA LYS A 87 -3.70 8.67 2.91
C LYS A 87 -2.39 8.19 2.32
N LEU A 88 -2.43 7.77 1.05
CA LEU A 88 -1.24 7.43 0.29
C LEU A 88 -0.55 8.71 -0.19
N LYS A 89 0.78 8.71 -0.20
CA LYS A 89 1.61 9.81 -0.70
C LYS A 89 2.78 9.25 -1.47
N TYR A 90 2.81 9.49 -2.76
CA TYR A 90 3.89 9.08 -3.66
C TYR A 90 4.98 10.16 -3.68
N LEU A 91 6.23 9.75 -3.43
CA LEU A 91 7.42 10.60 -3.36
C LEU A 91 8.47 10.15 -4.37
#